data_AF-A0A6V8CY68-F1
#
_entry.id   AF-A0A6V8CY68-F1
#
_cell.length_a   1.000
_cell.length_b   1.000
_cell.length_c   1.000
_cell.angle_alpha   90.00
_cell.angle_beta   90.00
_cell.angle_gamma   90.00
#
_symmetry.space_group_name_H-M   'P 1'
#
loop_
_entity.id
_entity.type
_entity.pdbx_description
1 polymer ?
#
loop_
_entity_poly.entity_id
_entity_poly.type
_entity_poly.pdbx_seq_one_letter_code
_entity_poly.pdbx_strand_id
1 'polypeptide(L)'
;FNTWDEVHFHGGLMNKGDVFELGLGSDIEEIFAKRESEVTGSTEHKRGLFAIFDKQPSRASIKIGKKNADVTLAHGACINMHVVGEAKPRQIPWSCIDKIVLSKPPAEWNKNR
;
A
#
# COMPACT_ATOMS: atom_id res chain seq x y z
N PHE A 1 -13.23 13.42 11.49
CA PHE A 1 -13.53 12.34 10.54
C PHE A 1 -12.22 11.64 10.23
N ASN A 2 -11.93 10.52 10.90
CA ASN A 2 -10.84 9.62 10.50
C ASN A 2 -11.37 8.80 9.34
N THR A 3 -10.83 9.04 8.15
CA THR A 3 -11.08 8.18 7.00
C THR A 3 -10.24 6.92 7.20
N TRP A 4 -10.82 5.73 7.03
CA TRP A 4 -10.07 4.49 7.05
C TRP A 4 -9.10 4.42 5.86
N ASP A 5 -8.01 3.68 6.03
CA ASP A 5 -7.15 3.32 4.90
C ASP A 5 -7.87 2.31 4.01
N GLU A 6 -7.69 2.45 2.70
CA GLU A 6 -8.35 1.63 1.69
C GLU A 6 -7.32 0.98 0.78
N VAL A 7 -7.38 -0.34 0.69
CA VAL A 7 -6.61 -1.15 -0.27
C VAL A 7 -7.58 -1.72 -1.28
N HIS A 8 -7.49 -1.27 -2.52
CA HIS A 8 -8.34 -1.66 -3.63
C HIS A 8 -7.67 -2.76 -4.45
N PHE A 9 -8.44 -3.75 -4.83
CA PHE A 9 -8.02 -4.90 -5.63
C PHE A 9 -8.58 -4.83 -7.04
N HIS A 10 -7.94 -5.53 -7.97
CA HIS A 10 -8.55 -5.78 -9.28
C HIS A 10 -9.90 -6.49 -9.12
N GLY A 11 -10.90 -6.06 -9.89
CA GLY A 11 -12.27 -6.59 -9.82
C GLY A 11 -13.19 -5.84 -8.86
N GLY A 12 -12.78 -4.69 -8.32
CA GLY A 12 -13.65 -3.79 -7.54
C GLY A 12 -13.83 -4.18 -6.07
N LEU A 13 -13.03 -5.13 -5.57
CA LEU A 13 -12.99 -5.46 -4.15
C LEU A 13 -12.12 -4.45 -3.39
N MET A 14 -12.41 -4.25 -2.10
CA MET A 14 -11.59 -3.38 -1.25
C MET A 14 -11.53 -3.87 0.20
N ASN A 15 -10.38 -3.69 0.83
CA ASN A 15 -10.21 -3.81 2.27
C ASN A 15 -10.13 -2.42 2.89
N LYS A 16 -10.80 -2.24 4.04
CA LYS A 16 -10.75 -1.02 4.85
C LYS A 16 -10.14 -1.33 6.21
N GLY A 17 -9.41 -0.37 6.78
CA GLY A 17 -8.73 -0.55 8.07
C GLY A 17 -7.51 0.36 8.20
N ASP A 18 -6.42 -0.15 8.77
CA ASP A 18 -5.21 0.63 9.04
C ASP A 18 -3.97 -0.07 8.47
N VAL A 19 -3.27 0.61 7.56
CA VAL A 19 -2.01 0.13 7.00
C VAL A 19 -0.84 0.63 7.84
N PHE A 20 -0.02 -0.31 8.32
CA PHE A 20 1.13 0.02 9.18
C PHE A 20 2.48 -0.29 8.54
N GLU A 21 2.53 -1.05 7.44
CA GLU A 21 3.76 -1.34 6.69
C GLU A 21 3.44 -1.50 5.19
N LEU A 22 4.22 -0.87 4.32
CA LEU A 22 4.06 -0.98 2.86
C LEU A 22 4.80 -2.18 2.27
N GLY A 23 5.86 -2.67 2.89
CA GLY A 23 6.69 -3.79 2.40
C GLY A 23 7.45 -3.46 1.12
N LEU A 24 7.86 -2.21 0.94
CA LEU A 24 8.57 -1.72 -0.27
C LEU A 24 10.04 -1.33 -0.05
N GLY A 25 10.59 -1.69 1.11
CA GLY A 25 11.97 -1.41 1.49
C GLY A 25 12.09 -0.31 2.54
N SER A 26 13.22 -0.33 3.26
CA SER A 26 13.47 0.51 4.44
C SER A 26 13.25 2.00 4.21
N ASP A 27 13.70 2.51 3.06
CA ASP A 27 13.69 3.95 2.77
C ASP A 27 12.26 4.47 2.62
N ILE A 28 11.37 3.67 2.03
CA ILE A 28 9.96 4.00 1.88
C ILE A 28 9.24 3.86 3.21
N GLU A 29 9.54 2.82 4.00
CA GLU A 29 8.98 2.68 5.33
C GLU A 29 9.34 3.87 6.23
N GLU A 30 10.57 4.38 6.14
CA GLU A 30 10.98 5.55 6.92
C GLU A 30 10.21 6.81 6.51
N ILE A 31 10.00 7.03 5.22
CA ILE A 31 9.19 8.15 4.70
C ILE A 31 7.72 7.96 5.10
N PHE A 32 7.21 6.73 5.02
CA PHE A 32 5.84 6.39 5.38
C PHE A 32 5.58 6.59 6.87
N ALA A 33 6.49 6.19 7.75
CA ALA A 33 6.36 6.36 9.19
C ALA A 33 6.36 7.83 9.62
N LYS A 34 7.09 8.70 8.89
CA LYS A 34 7.19 10.15 9.16
C LYS A 34 6.18 10.99 8.39
N ARG A 35 5.23 10.38 7.70
CA ARG A 35 4.26 11.09 6.87
C ARG A 35 3.32 11.95 7.71
N GLU A 36 2.95 13.11 7.20
CA GLU A 36 1.87 13.95 7.75
C GLU A 36 0.70 14.09 6.77
N SER A 37 0.82 13.46 5.60
CA SER A 37 -0.10 13.58 4.48
C SER A 37 -0.68 12.23 4.10
N GLU A 38 -1.76 12.28 3.32
CA GLU A 38 -2.32 11.12 2.61
C GLU A 38 -1.26 10.43 1.74
N VAL A 39 -1.40 9.11 1.61
CA VAL A 39 -0.62 8.29 0.69
C VAL A 39 -1.55 7.70 -0.35
N THR A 40 -1.22 7.91 -1.61
CA THR A 40 -1.87 7.19 -2.70
C THR A 40 -0.85 6.35 -3.43
N GLY A 41 -1.28 5.22 -3.96
CA GLY A 41 -0.41 4.39 -4.76
C GLY A 41 -1.19 3.56 -5.74
N SER A 42 -0.55 3.18 -6.83
CA SER A 42 -1.12 2.33 -7.87
C SER A 42 -0.07 1.34 -8.33
N THR A 43 -0.53 0.17 -8.74
CA THR A 43 0.32 -0.86 -9.32
C THR A 43 0.13 -0.92 -10.81
N GLU A 44 1.20 -1.26 -11.50
CA GLU A 44 1.17 -1.61 -12.91
C GLU A 44 1.81 -2.99 -13.07
N HIS A 45 1.02 -3.93 -13.56
CA HIS A 45 1.45 -5.30 -13.85
C HIS A 45 1.47 -5.48 -15.36
N LYS A 46 2.62 -5.88 -15.92
CA LYS A 46 2.71 -6.26 -17.34
C LYS A 46 1.84 -7.50 -17.59
N ARG A 47 0.92 -7.39 -18.56
CA ARG A 47 -0.01 -8.47 -18.95
C ARG A 47 0.31 -8.91 -20.38
N GLY A 48 0.36 -10.22 -20.62
CA GLY A 48 0.53 -10.80 -21.96
C GLY A 48 1.42 -12.04 -21.99
N LEU A 49 1.42 -12.76 -23.12
CA LEU A 49 2.20 -14.00 -23.29
C LEU A 49 3.72 -13.77 -23.13
N PHE A 50 4.21 -12.55 -23.41
CA PHE A 50 5.62 -12.19 -23.23
C PHE A 50 5.99 -11.80 -21.80
N ALA A 51 5.02 -11.58 -20.90
CA ALA A 51 5.28 -11.17 -19.52
C ALA A 51 5.95 -12.28 -18.68
N ILE A 52 5.83 -13.54 -19.11
CA ILE A 52 6.44 -14.70 -18.45
C ILE A 52 7.98 -14.67 -18.57
N PHE A 53 8.52 -13.99 -19.58
CA PHE A 53 9.97 -13.83 -19.77
C PHE A 53 10.53 -12.61 -19.04
N ASP A 54 9.67 -11.73 -18.54
CA ASP A 54 10.08 -10.54 -17.79
C ASP A 54 10.36 -10.91 -16.32
N LYS A 55 11.62 -10.74 -15.89
CA LYS A 55 12.03 -11.01 -14.50
C LYS A 55 11.40 -10.04 -13.47
N GLN A 56 10.89 -8.89 -13.94
CA GLN A 56 10.31 -7.83 -13.10
C GLN A 56 9.02 -7.28 -13.74
N PRO A 57 7.90 -8.01 -13.68
CA PRO A 57 6.68 -7.66 -14.39
C PRO A 57 5.82 -6.62 -13.68
N SER A 58 6.16 -6.24 -12.43
CA SER A 58 5.29 -5.42 -11.57
C SER A 58 6.01 -4.20 -11.02
N ARG A 59 5.36 -3.04 -11.12
CA ARG A 59 5.81 -1.76 -10.55
C ARG A 59 4.73 -1.18 -9.65
N ALA A 60 5.14 -0.47 -8.61
CA ALA A 60 4.26 0.32 -7.78
C ALA A 60 4.72 1.78 -7.82
N SER A 61 3.79 2.69 -8.08
CA SER A 61 4.00 4.12 -7.93
C SER A 61 3.31 4.58 -6.66
N ILE A 62 4.05 5.22 -5.76
CA ILE A 62 3.54 5.74 -4.49
C ILE A 62 3.78 7.24 -4.41
N LYS A 63 2.75 7.95 -3.98
CA LYS A 63 2.77 9.37 -3.67
C LYS A 63 2.50 9.59 -2.20
N ILE A 64 3.50 10.10 -1.48
CA ILE A 64 3.42 10.50 -0.07
C ILE A 64 3.49 12.03 -0.04
N GLY A 65 2.31 12.68 -0.01
CA GLY A 65 2.23 14.15 -0.06
C GLY A 65 2.79 14.72 -1.36
N LYS A 66 3.96 15.39 -1.29
CA LYS A 66 4.68 15.94 -2.45
C LYS A 66 5.76 15.00 -3.00
N LYS A 67 6.08 13.92 -2.30
CA LYS A 67 7.12 12.96 -2.71
C LYS A 67 6.47 11.86 -3.55
N ASN A 68 7.07 11.56 -4.70
CA ASN A 68 6.69 10.42 -5.53
C ASN A 68 7.84 9.41 -5.51
N ALA A 69 7.51 8.12 -5.44
CA ALA A 69 8.45 7.02 -5.46
C ALA A 69 7.92 5.95 -6.41
N ASP A 70 8.73 5.60 -7.42
CA ASP A 70 8.45 4.48 -8.31
C ASP A 70 9.35 3.31 -7.91
N VAL A 71 8.73 2.20 -7.54
CA VAL A 71 9.43 1.01 -7.04
C VAL A 71 9.13 -0.19 -7.90
N THR A 72 10.20 -0.93 -8.20
CA THR A 72 10.06 -2.24 -8.81
C THR A 72 9.71 -3.24 -7.72
N LEU A 73 8.57 -3.91 -7.88
CA LEU A 73 8.05 -4.82 -6.86
C LEU A 73 8.92 -6.07 -6.79
N ALA A 74 9.54 -6.30 -5.64
CA ALA A 74 10.21 -7.55 -5.35
C ALA A 74 9.21 -8.70 -5.28
N HIS A 75 9.67 -9.91 -5.60
CA HIS A 75 8.84 -11.10 -5.44
C HIS A 75 8.42 -11.26 -3.97
N GLY A 76 7.12 -11.39 -3.72
CA GLY A 76 6.56 -11.52 -2.37
C GLY A 76 6.40 -10.21 -1.59
N ALA A 77 6.59 -9.04 -2.22
CA ALA A 77 6.29 -7.76 -1.57
C ALA A 77 4.82 -7.70 -1.13
N CYS A 78 4.58 -7.35 0.13
CA CYS A 78 3.24 -7.31 0.72
C CYS A 78 3.04 -6.09 1.61
N ILE A 79 1.82 -5.54 1.61
CA ILE A 79 1.35 -4.56 2.59
C ILE A 79 0.86 -5.32 3.82
N ASN A 80 1.19 -4.84 5.02
CA ASN A 80 0.60 -5.33 6.26
C ASN A 80 -0.46 -4.34 6.77
N MET A 81 -1.67 -4.86 6.97
CA MET A 81 -2.86 -4.08 7.26
C MET A 81 -3.69 -4.73 8.38
N HIS A 82 -4.15 -3.92 9.34
CA HIS A 82 -5.26 -4.32 10.21
C HIS A 82 -6.56 -4.09 9.44
N VAL A 83 -7.23 -5.17 9.03
CA VAL A 83 -8.49 -5.09 8.29
C VAL A 83 -9.66 -5.06 9.25
N VAL A 84 -10.63 -4.17 9.00
CA VAL A 84 -11.85 -4.08 9.81
C VAL A 84 -12.60 -5.41 9.77
N GLY A 85 -12.93 -5.93 10.95
CA GLY A 85 -13.63 -7.21 11.11
C GLY A 85 -12.71 -8.43 11.22
N GLU A 86 -11.39 -8.26 11.12
CA GLU A 86 -10.42 -9.34 11.31
C GLU A 86 -9.71 -9.24 12.65
N ALA A 87 -9.56 -10.39 13.32
CA ALA A 87 -8.89 -10.46 14.63
C ALA A 87 -7.36 -10.35 14.53
N LYS A 88 -6.79 -10.58 13.34
CA LYS A 88 -5.35 -10.55 13.10
C LYS A 88 -5.05 -9.65 11.90
N PRO A 89 -3.86 -9.00 11.87
CA PRO A 89 -3.40 -8.32 10.67
C PRO A 89 -3.39 -9.25 9.47
N ARG A 90 -3.69 -8.69 8.30
CA ARG A 90 -3.61 -9.37 7.02
C ARG A 90 -2.39 -8.87 6.27
N GLN A 91 -1.67 -9.82 5.69
CA GLN A 91 -0.64 -9.55 4.70
C GLN A 91 -1.28 -9.58 3.31
N ILE A 92 -1.18 -8.48 2.57
CA ILE A 92 -1.80 -8.28 1.27
C ILE A 92 -0.70 -8.17 0.21
N PRO A 93 -0.58 -9.14 -0.71
CA PRO A 93 0.43 -9.10 -1.76
C PRO A 93 0.21 -7.92 -2.72
N TRP A 94 1.29 -7.18 -3.01
CA TRP A 94 1.25 -6.09 -4.00
C TRP A 94 0.82 -6.55 -5.39
N SER A 95 1.00 -7.83 -5.71
CA SER A 95 0.54 -8.44 -6.96
C SER A 95 -0.98 -8.46 -7.15
N CYS A 96 -1.75 -8.25 -6.07
CA CYS A 96 -3.21 -8.27 -6.10
C CYS A 96 -3.83 -6.89 -5.96
N ILE A 97 -3.03 -5.92 -5.51
CA ILE A 97 -3.45 -4.55 -5.27
C ILE A 97 -3.53 -3.85 -6.62
N ASP A 98 -4.57 -3.04 -6.81
CA ASP A 98 -4.74 -2.13 -7.95
C ASP A 98 -4.36 -0.69 -7.51
N LYS A 99 -4.89 -0.29 -6.35
CA LYS A 99 -4.72 1.05 -5.80
C LYS A 99 -4.74 1.03 -4.28
N ILE A 100 -3.99 1.94 -3.66
CA ILE A 100 -4.11 2.25 -2.23
C ILE A 100 -4.47 3.72 -2.02
N VAL A 101 -5.26 3.97 -0.99
CA VAL A 101 -5.63 5.30 -0.51
C VAL A 101 -5.52 5.26 1.02
N LEU A 102 -4.41 5.73 1.54
CA LEU A 102 -4.12 5.71 2.98
C LEU A 102 -4.29 7.12 3.52
N SER A 103 -5.11 7.22 4.55
CA SER A 103 -5.44 8.45 5.23
C SER A 103 -4.23 9.08 5.91
N LYS A 104 -4.36 10.37 6.24
CA LYS A 104 -3.36 11.03 7.09
C LYS A 104 -3.33 10.33 8.46
N PRO A 105 -2.14 10.13 9.06
CA PRO A 105 -2.06 9.49 10.36
C PRO A 105 -2.83 10.30 11.41
N PRO A 106 -3.37 9.62 12.44
CA PRO A 106 -4.07 10.31 13.52
C PRO A 106 -3.13 11.31 14.19
N ALA A 107 -3.66 12.51 14.46
CA ALA A 107 -2.96 13.52 15.23
C ALA A 107 -2.53 12.95 16.59
N GLU A 108 -1.41 13.44 17.15
CA GLU A 108 -0.83 12.86 18.36
C GLU A 108 -1.81 12.75 19.53
N TRP A 109 -2.71 13.71 19.67
CA TRP A 109 -3.75 13.71 20.72
C TRP A 109 -4.77 12.58 20.59
N ASN A 110 -4.86 11.92 19.43
CA ASN A 110 -5.82 10.85 19.14
C ASN A 110 -5.16 9.47 18.99
N LYS A 111 -3.86 9.32 19.31
CA LYS A 111 -3.15 8.04 19.22
C LYS A 111 -3.45 7.07 20.37
N ASN A 112 -4.07 7.54 21.46
CA ASN A 112 -4.24 6.81 22.73
C ASN A 112 -5.68 6.82 23.29
N ARG A 113 -6.71 6.81 22.44
CA ARG A 113 -8.11 6.70 22.89
C ARG A 113 -8.74 5.37 22.55
#